data_AF-A0A936GYN2-F1
#
_entry.id   AF-A0A936GYN2-F1
#
_cell.length_a   1.000
_cell.length_b   1.000
_cell.length_c   1.000
_cell.angle_alpha   90.00
_cell.angle_beta   90.00
_cell.angle_gamma   90.00
#
_symmetry.space_group_name_H-M   'P 1'
#
loop_
_entity.id
_entity.type
_entity.pdbx_description
1 polymer ?
#
loop_
_entity_poly.entity_id
_entity_poly.type
_entity_poly.pdbx_seq_one_letter_code
_entity_poly.pdbx_strand_id
1 'polypeptide(L)'
;MRSFFTLVLVALSIQVWAQPAGPFILPLLPYQLDALEPFIDAQTMEIHHGKHHQAYVTNLNKALAGTKYETLPLMDIMLRAEKAGGAIRNNSGGHYNHSLFWSILGKGAAFNPESKVGMAVINDLGGLDSLQKMLNKEAATRFGSGWAWLYLTTDKKLAVCSSPNQDNPIMDVSPFRGIPILGIDVWEHAYYLKYQNKRADYLSAIWNVINWNQVNENYINALANDFLVVIEKDSWTELKEFHKVMAATFHPAEEGDFKPIRQRSGEMALKAMAIQKGKIPTTFNTPEINKALSDLVAGAEKLNKAVMKNKKDKELNQQLTALHDVFHTIQGLCSH
;
A
#
# COMPACT_ATOMS: atom_id res chain seq x y z
N MET A 1 -28.77 43.01 -25.88
CA MET A 1 -28.34 42.26 -24.67
C MET A 1 -28.45 40.77 -24.95
N ARG A 2 -27.33 40.10 -25.26
CA ARG A 2 -27.24 38.63 -25.28
C ARG A 2 -26.21 38.26 -24.22
N SER A 3 -26.69 37.67 -23.13
CA SER A 3 -25.84 37.21 -22.03
C SER A 3 -25.31 35.83 -22.39
N PHE A 4 -24.01 35.72 -22.59
CA PHE A 4 -23.31 34.44 -22.66
C PHE A 4 -23.15 33.92 -21.23
N PHE A 5 -23.87 32.86 -20.89
CA PHE A 5 -23.53 32.04 -19.71
C PHE A 5 -22.48 31.02 -20.16
N THR A 6 -21.23 31.28 -19.82
CA THR A 6 -20.17 30.28 -19.92
C THR A 6 -20.37 29.29 -18.78
N LEU A 7 -20.89 28.11 -19.09
CA LEU A 7 -20.98 26.99 -18.16
C LEU A 7 -19.56 26.47 -17.91
N VAL A 8 -18.97 26.83 -16.77
CA VAL A 8 -17.72 26.24 -16.31
C VAL A 8 -18.05 24.85 -15.76
N LEU A 9 -17.88 23.81 -16.58
CA LEU A 9 -17.82 22.43 -16.10
C LEU A 9 -16.51 22.28 -15.32
N VAL A 10 -16.58 22.39 -13.99
CA VAL A 10 -15.50 21.88 -13.13
C VAL A 10 -15.60 20.37 -13.17
N ALA A 11 -14.73 19.74 -13.96
CA ALA A 11 -14.47 18.31 -13.84
C ALA A 11 -13.82 18.09 -12.46
N LEU A 12 -14.63 17.79 -11.44
CA LEU A 12 -14.13 17.22 -10.19
C LEU A 12 -13.64 15.80 -10.52
N SER A 13 -12.37 15.68 -10.92
CA SER A 13 -11.69 14.41 -10.92
C SER A 13 -11.63 13.91 -9.48
N ILE A 14 -12.28 12.77 -9.22
CA ILE A 14 -12.20 12.12 -7.91
C ILE A 14 -10.77 11.62 -7.74
N GLN A 15 -9.94 12.39 -7.05
CA GLN A 15 -8.60 11.95 -6.66
C GLN A 15 -8.74 10.97 -5.49
N VAL A 16 -8.90 9.69 -5.82
CA VAL A 16 -8.95 8.56 -4.87
C VAL A 16 -7.67 8.50 -3.99
N TRP A 17 -6.57 9.05 -4.51
CA TRP A 17 -5.20 8.86 -4.00
C TRP A 17 -4.76 9.88 -2.96
N ALA A 18 -5.35 11.07 -2.96
CA ALA A 18 -4.94 12.19 -2.11
C ALA A 18 -6.05 12.54 -1.12
N GLN A 19 -6.58 11.54 -0.41
CA GLN A 19 -7.52 11.78 0.68
C GLN A 19 -6.73 12.35 1.87
N PRO A 20 -6.87 13.65 2.19
CA PRO A 20 -6.15 14.28 3.28
C PRO A 20 -6.62 13.73 4.63
N ALA A 21 -6.07 14.26 5.72
CA ALA A 21 -6.55 13.94 7.06
C ALA A 21 -8.07 14.13 7.17
N GLY A 22 -8.70 13.29 8.01
CA GLY A 22 -10.15 13.23 8.14
C GLY A 22 -10.81 14.52 8.66
N PRO A 23 -12.15 14.53 8.78
CA PRO A 23 -13.04 13.39 8.60
C PRO A 23 -13.17 12.95 7.14
N PHE A 24 -13.14 11.64 6.91
CA PHE A 24 -13.35 11.03 5.59
C PHE A 24 -14.83 11.09 5.21
N ILE A 25 -15.11 11.22 3.91
CA ILE A 25 -16.48 11.31 3.38
C ILE A 25 -16.75 10.20 2.37
N LEU A 26 -18.02 9.81 2.23
CA LEU A 26 -18.44 8.90 1.17
C LEU A 26 -18.34 9.63 -0.18
N PRO A 27 -17.49 9.19 -1.13
CA PRO A 27 -17.42 9.82 -2.44
C PRO A 27 -18.74 9.65 -3.19
N LEU A 28 -19.15 10.66 -3.94
CA LEU A 28 -20.30 10.56 -4.83
C LEU A 28 -20.00 9.57 -5.96
N LEU A 29 -21.01 8.81 -6.38
CA LEU A 29 -20.89 7.99 -7.59
C LEU A 29 -20.80 8.92 -8.81
N PRO A 30 -19.88 8.68 -9.76
CA PRO A 30 -19.76 9.49 -10.97
C PRO A 30 -20.82 9.15 -12.03
N TYR A 31 -21.78 8.27 -11.70
CA TYR A 31 -22.86 7.79 -12.56
C TYR A 31 -24.10 7.42 -11.72
N GLN A 32 -25.24 7.25 -12.39
CA GLN A 32 -26.50 6.82 -11.77
C GLN A 32 -26.42 5.35 -11.31
N LEU A 33 -27.26 4.96 -10.35
CA LEU A 33 -27.24 3.62 -9.74
C LEU A 33 -27.47 2.49 -10.75
N ASP A 34 -28.27 2.72 -11.80
CA ASP A 34 -28.58 1.76 -12.86
C ASP A 34 -27.62 1.83 -14.06
N ALA A 35 -26.60 2.70 -14.00
CA ALA A 35 -25.70 2.92 -15.12
C ALA A 35 -24.83 1.70 -15.46
N LEU A 36 -24.75 0.70 -14.59
CA LEU A 36 -23.92 -0.50 -14.81
C LEU A 36 -24.75 -1.74 -15.21
N GLU A 37 -26.07 -1.58 -15.41
CA GLU A 37 -26.91 -2.63 -15.99
C GLU A 37 -26.51 -2.93 -17.44
N PRO A 38 -26.58 -4.20 -17.89
CA PRO A 38 -27.11 -5.36 -17.18
C PRO A 38 -26.04 -6.13 -16.37
N PHE A 39 -24.90 -5.54 -16.02
CA PHE A 39 -23.76 -6.27 -15.43
C PHE A 39 -23.69 -6.16 -13.90
N ILE A 40 -24.08 -5.01 -13.34
CA ILE A 40 -24.29 -4.83 -11.90
C ILE A 40 -25.66 -4.18 -11.73
N ASP A 41 -26.52 -4.80 -10.92
CA ASP A 41 -27.88 -4.32 -10.74
C ASP A 41 -27.95 -3.06 -9.86
N ALA A 42 -28.94 -2.21 -10.12
CA ALA A 42 -29.09 -0.94 -9.42
C ALA A 42 -29.28 -1.11 -7.89
N GLN A 43 -29.92 -2.20 -7.46
CA GLN A 43 -30.14 -2.50 -6.05
C GLN A 43 -28.82 -2.83 -5.34
N THR A 44 -27.94 -3.62 -5.98
CA THR A 44 -26.57 -3.84 -5.51
C THR A 44 -25.82 -2.52 -5.40
N MET A 45 -25.89 -1.64 -6.41
CA MET A 45 -25.21 -0.34 -6.36
C MET A 45 -25.70 0.54 -5.20
N GLU A 46 -27.01 0.59 -4.95
CA GLU A 46 -27.60 1.34 -3.84
C GLU A 46 -27.11 0.85 -2.48
N ILE A 47 -27.10 -0.47 -2.27
CA ILE A 47 -26.73 -1.07 -0.98
C ILE A 47 -25.21 -1.05 -0.78
N HIS A 48 -24.44 -1.39 -1.81
CA HIS A 48 -22.98 -1.47 -1.74
C HIS A 48 -22.34 -0.10 -1.52
N HIS A 49 -22.80 0.94 -2.22
CA HIS A 49 -22.36 2.32 -1.98
C HIS A 49 -23.00 2.94 -0.74
N GLY A 50 -24.34 2.97 -0.67
CA GLY A 50 -25.09 3.72 0.32
C GLY A 50 -25.15 3.09 1.71
N LYS A 51 -24.84 1.78 1.84
CA LYS A 51 -24.79 1.07 3.14
C LYS A 51 -23.41 0.56 3.47
N HIS A 52 -22.82 -0.32 2.65
CA HIS A 52 -21.53 -0.93 2.98
C HIS A 52 -20.39 0.10 3.00
N HIS A 53 -20.22 0.88 1.93
CA HIS A 53 -19.18 1.91 1.90
C HIS A 53 -19.44 3.01 2.95
N GLN A 54 -20.68 3.48 3.11
CA GLN A 54 -21.03 4.45 4.15
C GLN A 54 -20.69 3.95 5.56
N ALA A 55 -20.89 2.67 5.85
CA ALA A 55 -20.54 2.08 7.14
C ALA A 55 -19.02 2.11 7.37
N TYR A 56 -18.20 1.79 6.36
CA TYR A 56 -16.74 1.91 6.47
C TYR A 56 -16.29 3.35 6.77
N VAL A 57 -16.85 4.34 6.07
CA VAL A 57 -16.54 5.77 6.32
C VAL A 57 -16.91 6.18 7.74
N THR A 58 -18.12 5.85 8.17
CA THR A 58 -18.63 6.19 9.51
C THR A 58 -17.78 5.57 10.61
N ASN A 59 -17.47 4.28 10.49
CA ASN A 59 -16.68 3.55 11.46
C ASN A 59 -15.22 3.94 11.45
N LEU A 60 -14.65 4.30 10.29
CA LEU A 60 -13.28 4.81 10.20
C LEU A 60 -13.13 6.10 11.00
N ASN A 61 -14.00 7.09 10.75
CA ASN A 61 -13.96 8.36 11.48
C ASN A 61 -14.11 8.15 12.99
N LYS A 62 -15.03 7.26 13.40
CA LYS A 62 -15.21 6.90 14.81
C LYS A 62 -13.96 6.24 15.41
N ALA A 63 -13.30 5.35 14.67
CA ALA A 63 -12.12 4.63 15.13
C ALA A 63 -10.87 5.53 15.20
N LEU A 64 -10.82 6.61 14.44
CA LEU A 64 -9.70 7.55 14.41
C LEU A 64 -9.78 8.62 15.50
N ALA A 65 -10.98 9.02 15.93
CA ALA A 65 -11.18 10.11 16.87
C ALA A 65 -10.37 9.93 18.17
N GLY A 66 -9.55 10.93 18.51
CA GLY A 66 -8.68 10.94 19.68
C GLY A 66 -7.44 10.04 19.56
N THR A 67 -7.19 9.44 18.40
CA THR A 67 -6.00 8.63 18.16
C THR A 67 -4.89 9.44 17.50
N LYS A 68 -3.64 8.97 17.62
CA LYS A 68 -2.49 9.56 16.90
C LYS A 68 -2.58 9.46 15.36
N TYR A 69 -3.57 8.74 14.83
CA TYR A 69 -3.76 8.54 13.39
C TYR A 69 -4.78 9.52 12.80
N GLU A 70 -5.53 10.25 13.63
CA GLU A 70 -6.62 11.13 13.21
C GLU A 70 -6.20 12.20 12.20
N THR A 71 -4.98 12.71 12.34
CA THR A 71 -4.43 13.77 11.50
C THR A 71 -3.61 13.25 10.31
N LEU A 72 -3.59 11.93 10.08
CA LEU A 72 -2.83 11.35 8.98
C LEU A 72 -3.69 11.20 7.71
N PRO A 73 -3.08 11.36 6.52
CA PRO A 73 -3.72 10.96 5.26
C PRO A 73 -4.10 9.48 5.24
N LEU A 74 -5.11 9.11 4.44
CA LEU A 74 -5.63 7.74 4.39
C LEU A 74 -4.54 6.69 4.06
N MET A 75 -3.68 6.99 3.09
CA MET A 75 -2.59 6.08 2.70
C MET A 75 -1.58 5.87 3.83
N ASP A 76 -1.27 6.91 4.60
CA ASP A 76 -0.39 6.82 5.77
C ASP A 76 -0.99 5.98 6.90
N ILE A 77 -2.31 6.06 7.08
CA ILE A 77 -3.04 5.20 8.01
C ILE A 77 -2.92 3.74 7.57
N MET A 78 -3.15 3.46 6.28
CA MET A 78 -3.06 2.10 5.73
C MET A 78 -1.65 1.53 5.78
N LEU A 79 -0.61 2.35 5.57
CA LEU A 79 0.79 1.95 5.73
C LEU A 79 1.10 1.46 7.15
N ARG A 80 0.26 1.77 8.13
CA ARG A 80 0.42 1.42 9.55
C ARG A 80 -0.75 0.55 10.05
N ALA A 81 -1.47 -0.11 9.13
CA ALA A 81 -2.71 -0.81 9.42
C ALA A 81 -2.56 -1.88 10.51
N GLU A 82 -1.46 -2.62 10.54
CA GLU A 82 -1.18 -3.61 11.59
C GLU A 82 -1.19 -2.95 12.98
N LYS A 83 -0.42 -1.87 13.12
CA LYS A 83 -0.24 -1.15 14.39
C LYS A 83 -1.44 -0.30 14.79
N ALA A 84 -2.25 0.14 13.81
CA ALA A 84 -3.45 0.93 14.05
C ALA A 84 -4.61 0.08 14.61
N GLY A 85 -4.53 -1.25 14.50
CA GLY A 85 -5.51 -2.17 15.05
C GLY A 85 -6.68 -2.46 14.10
N GLY A 86 -7.42 -3.53 14.41
CA GLY A 86 -8.41 -4.12 13.49
C GLY A 86 -9.51 -3.16 13.04
N ALA A 87 -10.01 -2.29 13.92
CA ALA A 87 -11.05 -1.32 13.57
C ALA A 87 -10.56 -0.30 12.52
N ILE A 88 -9.37 0.28 12.71
CA ILE A 88 -8.81 1.22 11.74
C ILE A 88 -8.45 0.49 10.45
N ARG A 89 -7.76 -0.65 10.52
CA ARG A 89 -7.39 -1.47 9.35
C ARG A 89 -8.58 -1.83 8.46
N ASN A 90 -9.63 -2.41 9.05
CA ASN A 90 -10.78 -2.87 8.28
C ASN A 90 -11.53 -1.71 7.62
N ASN A 91 -11.68 -0.58 8.30
CA ASN A 91 -12.48 0.54 7.80
C ASN A 91 -11.67 1.48 6.89
N SER A 92 -10.35 1.64 7.09
CA SER A 92 -9.48 2.39 6.17
C SER A 92 -9.32 1.66 4.85
N GLY A 93 -9.11 0.34 4.90
CA GLY A 93 -9.17 -0.53 3.73
C GLY A 93 -10.54 -0.47 3.06
N GLY A 94 -11.62 -0.65 3.81
CA GLY A 94 -12.98 -0.60 3.27
C GLY A 94 -13.27 0.71 2.54
N HIS A 95 -12.90 1.85 3.13
CA HIS A 95 -13.08 3.14 2.48
C HIS A 95 -12.23 3.30 1.22
N TYR A 96 -10.93 2.97 1.28
CA TYR A 96 -10.03 3.09 0.13
C TYR A 96 -10.47 2.18 -1.03
N ASN A 97 -10.72 0.91 -0.74
CA ASN A 97 -11.04 -0.12 -1.73
C ASN A 97 -12.29 0.25 -2.53
N HIS A 98 -13.35 0.68 -1.84
CA HIS A 98 -14.60 1.07 -2.49
C HIS A 98 -14.47 2.40 -3.22
N SER A 99 -13.73 3.38 -2.68
CA SER A 99 -13.47 4.64 -3.38
C SER A 99 -12.77 4.41 -4.72
N LEU A 100 -11.79 3.50 -4.76
CA LEU A 100 -11.17 3.05 -6.00
C LEU A 100 -12.18 2.34 -6.91
N PHE A 101 -12.91 1.36 -6.37
CA PHE A 101 -13.89 0.57 -7.11
C PHE A 101 -14.89 1.42 -7.88
N TRP A 102 -15.51 2.42 -7.22
CA TRP A 102 -16.50 3.27 -7.87
C TRP A 102 -15.92 4.09 -9.02
N SER A 103 -14.68 4.55 -8.88
CA SER A 103 -14.01 5.35 -9.90
C SER A 103 -13.68 4.55 -11.16
N ILE A 104 -13.29 3.28 -11.02
CA ILE A 104 -12.86 2.44 -12.14
C ILE A 104 -14.00 1.78 -12.89
N LEU A 105 -15.25 2.02 -12.49
CA LEU A 105 -16.44 1.55 -13.18
C LEU A 105 -17.07 2.66 -14.04
N GLY A 106 -17.80 2.27 -15.09
CA GLY A 106 -18.57 3.19 -15.92
C GLY A 106 -18.79 2.67 -17.35
N LYS A 107 -19.75 3.26 -18.07
CA LYS A 107 -20.17 2.82 -19.42
C LYS A 107 -19.15 3.01 -20.55
N GLY A 108 -17.93 3.47 -20.31
CA GLY A 108 -17.11 3.87 -21.46
C GLY A 108 -15.68 4.26 -21.17
N ALA A 109 -14.81 3.26 -21.22
CA ALA A 109 -13.65 3.32 -22.10
C ALA A 109 -13.20 1.89 -22.37
N ALA A 110 -13.17 1.48 -23.64
CA ALA A 110 -12.53 0.24 -24.01
C ALA A 110 -11.04 0.29 -23.70
N PHE A 111 -10.42 -0.88 -23.51
CA PHE A 111 -8.98 -0.97 -23.36
C PHE A 111 -8.28 -0.40 -24.61
N ASN A 112 -7.38 0.57 -24.39
CA ASN A 112 -6.56 1.13 -25.46
C ASN A 112 -5.11 0.63 -25.30
N PRO A 113 -4.58 -0.20 -26.21
CA PRO A 113 -3.20 -0.70 -26.14
C PRO A 113 -2.13 0.39 -26.26
N GLU A 114 -2.47 1.55 -26.81
CA GLU A 114 -1.56 2.69 -26.96
C GLU A 114 -1.53 3.62 -25.73
N SER A 115 -2.47 3.44 -24.80
CA SER A 115 -2.43 4.16 -23.52
C SER A 115 -1.22 3.74 -22.67
N LYS A 116 -0.82 4.56 -21.70
CA LYS A 116 0.32 4.24 -20.81
C LYS A 116 0.08 2.94 -20.05
N VAL A 117 -1.12 2.73 -19.52
CA VAL A 117 -1.47 1.47 -18.85
C VAL A 117 -1.59 0.32 -19.85
N GLY A 118 -2.09 0.57 -21.07
CA GLY A 118 -2.21 -0.45 -22.12
C GLY A 118 -0.87 -1.05 -22.51
N MET A 119 0.12 -0.19 -22.78
CA MET A 119 1.49 -0.62 -23.06
C MET A 119 2.11 -1.38 -21.87
N ALA A 120 1.87 -0.92 -20.64
CA ALA A 120 2.38 -1.60 -19.45
C ALA A 120 1.75 -2.99 -19.26
N VAL A 121 0.43 -3.13 -19.47
CA VAL A 121 -0.27 -4.43 -19.43
C VAL A 121 0.26 -5.38 -20.51
N ILE A 122 0.55 -4.87 -21.71
CA ILE A 122 1.16 -5.67 -22.78
C ILE A 122 2.55 -6.15 -22.37
N ASN A 123 3.40 -5.23 -21.91
CA ASN A 123 4.81 -5.52 -21.62
C ASN A 123 5.00 -6.40 -20.38
N ASP A 124 4.25 -6.13 -19.30
CA ASP A 124 4.46 -6.78 -18.01
C ASP A 124 3.59 -8.02 -17.83
N LEU A 125 2.41 -8.08 -18.46
CA LEU A 125 1.42 -9.14 -18.23
C LEU A 125 1.07 -9.94 -19.50
N GLY A 126 1.53 -9.52 -20.69
CA GLY A 126 1.23 -10.21 -21.95
C GLY A 126 -0.11 -9.81 -22.59
N GLY A 127 -0.69 -8.67 -22.21
CA GLY A 127 -1.89 -8.10 -22.82
C GLY A 127 -3.18 -8.32 -22.03
N LEU A 128 -4.28 -7.73 -22.51
CA LEU A 128 -5.56 -7.69 -21.80
C LEU A 128 -6.10 -9.09 -21.47
N ASP A 129 -6.09 -10.01 -22.43
CA ASP A 129 -6.60 -11.38 -22.21
C ASP A 129 -5.83 -12.10 -21.10
N SER A 130 -4.52 -11.89 -21.03
CA SER A 130 -3.67 -12.47 -19.98
C SER A 130 -3.99 -11.86 -18.61
N LEU A 131 -4.12 -10.53 -18.55
CA LEU A 131 -4.56 -9.81 -17.35
C LEU A 131 -5.92 -10.32 -16.86
N GLN A 132 -6.92 -10.43 -17.74
CA GLN A 132 -8.25 -10.92 -17.37
C GLN A 132 -8.20 -12.33 -16.79
N LYS A 133 -7.41 -13.24 -17.40
CA LYS A 133 -7.21 -14.61 -16.89
C LYS A 133 -6.55 -14.61 -15.52
N MET A 134 -5.48 -13.85 -15.33
CA MET A 134 -4.75 -13.78 -14.06
C MET A 134 -5.64 -13.19 -12.95
N LEU A 135 -6.32 -12.08 -13.23
CA LEU A 135 -7.14 -11.38 -12.24
C LEU A 135 -8.40 -12.16 -11.89
N ASN A 136 -9.09 -12.75 -12.88
CA ASN A 136 -10.23 -13.63 -12.62
C ASN A 136 -9.83 -14.86 -11.82
N LYS A 137 -8.64 -15.43 -12.08
CA LYS A 137 -8.12 -16.55 -11.29
C LYS A 137 -7.93 -16.14 -9.83
N GLU A 138 -7.23 -15.05 -9.54
CA GLU A 138 -7.04 -14.54 -8.17
C GLU A 138 -8.38 -14.21 -7.48
N ALA A 139 -9.32 -13.63 -8.21
CA ALA A 139 -10.65 -13.29 -7.70
C ALA A 139 -11.51 -14.54 -7.38
N ALA A 140 -11.42 -15.58 -8.22
CA ALA A 140 -12.15 -16.83 -8.04
C ALA A 140 -11.56 -17.68 -6.91
N THR A 141 -10.23 -17.74 -6.77
CA THR A 141 -9.55 -18.55 -5.76
C THR A 141 -9.48 -17.89 -4.39
N ARG A 142 -9.82 -16.60 -4.27
CA ARG A 142 -9.98 -15.90 -3.00
C ARG A 142 -11.10 -16.53 -2.17
N PHE A 143 -10.73 -17.44 -1.26
CA PHE A 143 -11.69 -18.04 -0.35
C PHE A 143 -12.24 -17.01 0.65
N GLY A 144 -13.56 -17.05 0.86
CA GLY A 144 -14.27 -16.08 1.69
C GLY A 144 -14.37 -14.71 1.01
N SER A 145 -14.29 -13.68 1.85
CA SER A 145 -14.40 -12.28 1.45
C SER A 145 -13.03 -11.69 1.08
N GLY A 146 -13.00 -10.79 0.10
CA GLY A 146 -11.76 -10.18 -0.33
C GLY A 146 -11.86 -9.39 -1.63
N TRP A 147 -10.70 -9.07 -2.17
CA TRP A 147 -10.53 -8.31 -3.39
C TRP A 147 -9.46 -8.94 -4.29
N ALA A 148 -9.57 -8.72 -5.60
CA ALA A 148 -8.49 -8.97 -6.54
C ALA A 148 -7.99 -7.64 -7.13
N TRP A 149 -6.67 -7.52 -7.29
CA TRP A 149 -6.01 -6.27 -7.60
C TRP A 149 -5.11 -6.39 -8.82
N LEU A 150 -5.19 -5.40 -9.71
CA LEU A 150 -4.07 -4.99 -10.54
C LEU A 150 -3.40 -3.80 -9.85
N TYR A 151 -2.11 -3.91 -9.57
CA TYR A 151 -1.38 -2.91 -8.80
C TYR A 151 0.00 -2.65 -9.38
N LEU A 152 0.51 -1.44 -9.14
CA LEU A 152 1.88 -1.04 -9.45
C LEU A 152 2.78 -1.46 -8.29
N THR A 153 3.74 -2.34 -8.55
CA THR A 153 4.76 -2.75 -7.57
C THR A 153 5.75 -1.62 -7.30
N THR A 154 6.50 -1.73 -6.22
CA THR A 154 7.59 -0.79 -5.88
C THR A 154 8.68 -0.73 -6.95
N ASP A 155 8.86 -1.82 -7.70
CA ASP A 155 9.78 -1.89 -8.86
C ASP A 155 9.18 -1.24 -10.14
N LYS A 156 8.06 -0.52 -10.01
CA LYS A 156 7.32 0.15 -11.10
C LYS A 156 6.87 -0.81 -12.21
N LYS A 157 6.44 -2.01 -11.83
CA LYS A 157 5.89 -3.04 -12.71
C LYS A 157 4.44 -3.35 -12.37
N LEU A 158 3.63 -3.73 -13.36
CA LEU A 158 2.28 -4.22 -13.08
C LEU A 158 2.32 -5.67 -12.59
N ALA A 159 1.52 -5.94 -11.55
CA ALA A 159 1.32 -7.27 -11.02
C ALA A 159 -0.14 -7.48 -10.60
N VAL A 160 -0.51 -8.75 -10.42
CA VAL A 160 -1.85 -9.18 -10.04
C VAL A 160 -1.78 -9.96 -8.73
N CYS A 161 -2.69 -9.68 -7.79
CA CYS A 161 -2.81 -10.41 -6.54
C CYS A 161 -4.26 -10.40 -6.02
N SER A 162 -4.51 -11.11 -4.91
CA SER A 162 -5.73 -10.98 -4.13
C SER A 162 -5.43 -10.72 -2.65
N SER A 163 -6.36 -10.11 -1.95
CA SER A 163 -6.27 -9.85 -0.50
C SER A 163 -7.53 -10.34 0.23
N PRO A 164 -7.41 -10.76 1.50
CA PRO A 164 -8.56 -11.10 2.33
C PRO A 164 -9.26 -9.85 2.85
N ASN A 165 -10.57 -9.97 3.09
CA ASN A 165 -11.38 -8.95 3.73
C ASN A 165 -11.24 -7.57 3.06
N GLN A 166 -10.83 -6.54 3.81
CA GLN A 166 -10.62 -5.19 3.30
C GLN A 166 -9.13 -4.82 3.20
N ASP A 167 -8.23 -5.79 3.37
CA ASP A 167 -6.80 -5.53 3.16
C ASP A 167 -6.54 -5.15 1.71
N ASN A 168 -5.47 -4.39 1.46
CA ASN A 168 -5.05 -4.04 0.11
C ASN A 168 -3.52 -3.90 0.01
N PRO A 169 -2.95 -3.84 -1.21
CA PRO A 169 -1.51 -3.77 -1.42
C PRO A 169 -0.73 -2.62 -0.75
N ILE A 170 -1.38 -1.56 -0.27
CA ILE A 170 -0.69 -0.45 0.42
C ILE A 170 -0.26 -0.88 1.83
N MET A 171 -1.06 -1.75 2.47
CA MET A 171 -0.96 -2.03 3.89
C MET A 171 0.30 -2.81 4.28
N ASP A 172 0.82 -2.53 5.47
CA ASP A 172 1.97 -3.22 6.08
C ASP A 172 1.77 -4.72 6.29
N VAL A 173 0.51 -5.13 6.43
CA VAL A 173 0.09 -6.54 6.55
C VAL A 173 0.05 -7.30 5.22
N SER A 174 0.11 -6.59 4.08
CA SER A 174 0.01 -7.22 2.76
C SER A 174 1.34 -7.86 2.36
N PRO A 175 1.37 -9.12 1.90
CA PRO A 175 2.57 -9.69 1.29
C PRO A 175 2.84 -9.13 -0.12
N PHE A 176 1.86 -8.44 -0.72
CA PHE A 176 1.96 -7.82 -2.03
C PHE A 176 1.96 -6.29 -1.84
N ARG A 177 3.12 -5.65 -1.96
CA ARG A 177 3.27 -4.23 -1.65
C ARG A 177 3.28 -3.37 -2.90
N GLY A 178 2.44 -2.34 -2.92
CA GLY A 178 2.34 -1.39 -4.03
C GLY A 178 1.05 -0.59 -4.04
N ILE A 179 0.75 0.04 -5.18
CA ILE A 179 -0.35 0.99 -5.34
C ILE A 179 -1.44 0.36 -6.25
N PRO A 180 -2.65 0.04 -5.72
CA PRO A 180 -3.71 -0.64 -6.48
C PRO A 180 -4.39 0.26 -7.50
N ILE A 181 -4.27 -0.03 -8.81
CA ILE A 181 -4.81 0.83 -9.89
C ILE A 181 -6.18 0.37 -10.40
N LEU A 182 -6.52 -0.90 -10.18
CA LEU A 182 -7.84 -1.51 -10.40
C LEU A 182 -8.06 -2.57 -9.33
N GLY A 183 -9.27 -2.59 -8.76
CA GLY A 183 -9.71 -3.60 -7.81
C GLY A 183 -11.06 -4.17 -8.20
N ILE A 184 -11.25 -5.48 -7.99
CA ILE A 184 -12.55 -6.16 -8.13
C ILE A 184 -12.97 -6.68 -6.75
N ASP A 185 -14.13 -6.21 -6.27
CA ASP A 185 -14.73 -6.68 -5.03
C ASP A 185 -15.29 -8.10 -5.25
N VAL A 186 -14.86 -9.06 -4.43
CA VAL A 186 -15.40 -10.43 -4.41
C VAL A 186 -16.00 -10.81 -3.05
N TRP A 187 -16.30 -9.83 -2.20
CA TRP A 187 -17.29 -10.01 -1.16
C TRP A 187 -18.64 -10.35 -1.78
N GLU A 188 -19.40 -11.23 -1.14
CA GLU A 188 -20.69 -11.67 -1.67
C GLU A 188 -21.66 -10.50 -1.88
N HIS A 189 -21.62 -9.45 -1.02
CA HIS A 189 -22.46 -8.26 -1.20
C HIS A 189 -22.29 -7.56 -2.55
N ALA A 190 -21.17 -7.76 -3.26
CA ALA A 190 -20.90 -7.12 -4.54
C ALA A 190 -21.61 -7.81 -5.73
N TYR A 191 -22.08 -9.05 -5.55
CA TYR A 191 -22.64 -9.83 -6.66
C TYR A 191 -23.84 -10.71 -6.30
N TYR A 192 -24.14 -10.95 -5.02
CA TYR A 192 -25.07 -12.00 -4.62
C TYR A 192 -26.51 -11.77 -5.10
N LEU A 193 -26.97 -10.52 -5.11
CA LEU A 193 -28.36 -10.22 -5.52
C LEU A 193 -28.63 -10.64 -6.96
N LYS A 194 -27.64 -10.50 -7.85
CA LYS A 194 -27.76 -10.84 -9.28
C LYS A 194 -27.22 -12.23 -9.64
N TYR A 195 -26.09 -12.62 -9.07
CA TYR A 195 -25.35 -13.81 -9.45
C TYR A 195 -25.41 -14.94 -8.41
N GLN A 196 -25.90 -14.68 -7.20
CA GLN A 196 -25.94 -15.62 -6.07
C GLN A 196 -24.57 -16.29 -5.87
N ASN A 197 -24.47 -17.61 -5.92
CA ASN A 197 -23.22 -18.35 -5.76
C ASN A 197 -22.30 -18.31 -7.00
N LYS A 198 -22.74 -17.73 -8.12
CA LYS A 198 -22.02 -17.76 -9.40
C LYS A 198 -21.03 -16.61 -9.52
N ARG A 199 -20.04 -16.57 -8.62
CA ARG A 199 -18.95 -15.57 -8.67
C ARG A 199 -18.26 -15.53 -10.04
N ALA A 200 -18.08 -16.67 -10.70
CA ALA A 200 -17.47 -16.76 -12.03
C ALA A 200 -18.25 -15.98 -13.11
N ASP A 201 -19.58 -15.95 -13.03
CA ASP A 201 -20.43 -15.22 -13.97
C ASP A 201 -20.28 -13.71 -13.76
N TYR A 202 -20.23 -13.26 -12.49
CA TYR A 202 -19.92 -11.87 -12.14
C TYR A 202 -18.54 -11.43 -12.64
N LEU A 203 -17.51 -12.26 -12.41
CA LEU A 203 -16.14 -11.98 -12.88
C LEU A 203 -16.02 -11.97 -14.40
N SER A 204 -16.90 -12.67 -15.12
CA SER A 204 -16.98 -12.60 -16.58
C SER A 204 -17.71 -11.32 -17.04
N ALA A 205 -18.73 -10.89 -16.30
CA ALA A 205 -19.55 -9.74 -16.61
C ALA A 205 -18.88 -8.38 -16.32
N ILE A 206 -18.13 -8.27 -15.23
CA ILE A 206 -17.60 -6.98 -14.74
C ILE A 206 -16.69 -6.26 -15.74
N TRP A 207 -15.99 -7.01 -16.61
CA TRP A 207 -15.12 -6.44 -17.63
C TRP A 207 -15.84 -5.52 -18.63
N ASN A 208 -17.16 -5.65 -18.77
CA ASN A 208 -17.98 -4.80 -19.64
C ASN A 208 -18.20 -3.40 -19.06
N VAL A 209 -17.93 -3.19 -17.77
CA VAL A 209 -18.15 -1.91 -17.08
C VAL A 209 -16.86 -1.32 -16.50
N ILE A 210 -15.69 -1.88 -16.83
CA ILE A 210 -14.40 -1.30 -16.45
C ILE A 210 -14.12 -0.06 -17.31
N ASN A 211 -13.88 1.06 -16.64
CA ASN A 211 -13.48 2.32 -17.25
C ASN A 211 -11.94 2.38 -17.39
N TRP A 212 -11.43 1.95 -18.55
CA TRP A 212 -9.99 1.92 -18.80
C TRP A 212 -9.30 3.28 -18.83
N ASN A 213 -10.03 4.37 -19.09
CA ASN A 213 -9.47 5.72 -18.97
C ASN A 213 -9.14 6.03 -17.51
N GLN A 214 -10.05 5.73 -16.57
CA GLN A 214 -9.75 5.93 -15.15
C GLN A 214 -8.63 5.01 -14.66
N VAL A 215 -8.58 3.76 -15.12
CA VAL A 215 -7.47 2.84 -14.80
C VAL A 215 -6.14 3.38 -15.33
N ASN A 216 -6.12 4.01 -16.51
CA ASN A 216 -4.95 4.69 -17.05
C ASN A 216 -4.53 5.89 -16.20
N GLU A 217 -5.46 6.75 -15.79
CA GLU A 217 -5.17 7.88 -14.89
C GLU A 217 -4.62 7.39 -13.55
N ASN A 218 -5.21 6.34 -12.99
CA ASN A 218 -4.74 5.67 -11.78
C ASN A 218 -3.30 5.19 -11.91
N TYR A 219 -2.96 4.56 -13.04
CA TYR A 219 -1.60 4.11 -13.33
C TYR A 219 -0.60 5.27 -13.47
N ILE A 220 -0.97 6.34 -14.18
CA ILE A 220 -0.13 7.54 -14.34
C ILE A 220 0.13 8.20 -12.99
N ASN A 221 -0.92 8.36 -12.19
CA ASN A 221 -0.81 8.93 -10.85
C ASN A 221 0.06 8.05 -9.96
N ALA A 222 -0.12 6.73 -9.99
CA ALA A 222 0.70 5.79 -9.23
C ALA A 222 2.20 5.86 -9.60
N LEU A 223 2.53 6.01 -10.89
CA LEU A 223 3.91 6.17 -11.35
C LEU A 223 4.58 7.47 -10.85
N ALA A 224 3.80 8.54 -10.71
CA ALA A 224 4.26 9.85 -10.27
C ALA A 224 4.17 10.05 -8.75
N ASN A 225 3.66 9.06 -8.01
CA ASN A 225 3.41 9.19 -6.58
C ASN A 225 4.63 8.77 -5.76
N ASP A 226 5.24 9.73 -5.06
CA ASP A 226 6.38 9.51 -4.15
C ASP A 226 6.05 8.52 -3.02
N PHE A 227 4.76 8.30 -2.73
CA PHE A 227 4.34 7.28 -1.78
C PHE A 227 4.74 5.86 -2.20
N LEU A 228 5.02 5.60 -3.48
CA LEU A 228 5.58 4.32 -3.91
C LEU A 228 6.97 4.07 -3.31
N VAL A 229 7.79 5.13 -3.19
CA VAL A 229 9.11 5.08 -2.52
C VAL A 229 8.94 4.85 -1.02
N VAL A 230 7.91 5.45 -0.41
CA VAL A 230 7.55 5.19 0.99
C VAL A 230 7.18 3.72 1.21
N ILE A 231 6.35 3.14 0.33
CA ILE A 231 6.00 1.71 0.38
C ILE A 231 7.25 0.83 0.15
N GLU A 232 8.13 1.21 -0.78
CA GLU A 232 9.38 0.49 -1.06
C GLU A 232 10.29 0.45 0.17
N LYS A 233 10.47 1.59 0.85
CA LYS A 233 11.23 1.69 2.11
C LYS A 233 10.60 0.84 3.20
N ASP A 234 9.29 0.94 3.37
CA ASP A 234 8.56 0.13 4.35
C ASP A 234 8.64 -1.37 4.04
N SER A 235 8.79 -1.74 2.77
CA SER A 235 8.95 -3.13 2.34
C SER A 235 10.36 -3.69 2.55
N TRP A 236 11.34 -2.85 2.90
CA TRP A 236 12.73 -3.26 3.14
C TRP A 236 12.88 -4.00 4.47
N THR A 237 12.62 -5.29 4.44
CA THR A 237 12.51 -6.15 5.63
C THR A 237 13.81 -6.21 6.42
N GLU A 238 14.95 -6.37 5.76
CA GLU A 238 16.27 -6.46 6.41
C GLU A 238 16.58 -5.18 7.20
N LEU A 239 16.28 -4.01 6.63
CA LEU A 239 16.47 -2.72 7.31
C LEU A 239 15.54 -2.60 8.53
N LYS A 240 14.27 -3.01 8.42
CA LYS A 240 13.33 -3.04 9.55
C LYS A 240 13.78 -3.99 10.66
N GLU A 241 14.27 -5.16 10.30
CA GLU A 241 14.75 -6.17 11.26
C GLU A 241 16.00 -5.68 11.99
N PHE A 242 16.95 -5.06 11.29
CA PHE A 242 18.08 -4.40 11.94
C PHE A 242 17.62 -3.30 12.90
N HIS A 243 16.69 -2.45 12.47
CA HIS A 243 16.16 -1.38 13.31
C HIS A 243 15.53 -1.90 14.61
N LYS A 244 14.77 -3.00 14.56
CA LYS A 244 14.19 -3.63 15.76
C LYS A 244 15.28 -4.04 16.75
N VAL A 245 16.37 -4.63 16.27
CA VAL A 245 17.50 -5.03 17.12
C VAL A 245 18.22 -3.81 17.68
N MET A 246 18.48 -2.81 16.84
CA MET A 246 19.09 -1.54 17.22
C MET A 246 18.29 -0.84 18.32
N ALA A 247 16.99 -0.60 18.11
CA ALA A 247 16.14 0.14 19.04
C ALA A 247 16.06 -0.54 20.41
N ALA A 248 15.85 -1.86 20.45
CA ALA A 248 15.82 -2.62 21.70
C ALA A 248 17.22 -2.95 22.27
N THR A 249 18.27 -2.32 21.73
CA THR A 249 19.62 -2.31 22.29
C THR A 249 20.04 -0.90 22.73
N PHE A 250 19.69 0.11 21.92
CA PHE A 250 20.03 1.51 22.10
C PHE A 250 19.24 2.18 23.22
N HIS A 251 17.89 2.09 23.20
CA HIS A 251 17.06 2.78 24.20
C HIS A 251 17.34 2.34 25.65
N PRO A 252 17.52 1.05 25.97
CA PRO A 252 17.93 0.66 27.32
C PRO A 252 19.28 1.27 27.74
N ALA A 253 20.22 1.42 26.80
CA ALA A 253 21.53 2.01 27.08
C ALA A 253 21.45 3.52 27.39
N GLU A 254 20.46 4.24 26.84
CA GLU A 254 20.16 5.62 27.20
C GLU A 254 19.72 5.74 28.67
N GLU A 255 19.09 4.70 29.20
CA GLU A 255 18.65 4.59 30.60
C GLU A 255 19.72 3.95 31.51
N GLY A 256 20.90 3.65 30.97
CA GLY A 256 22.02 3.06 31.72
C GLY A 256 22.01 1.53 31.82
N ASP A 257 21.09 0.83 31.16
CA ASP A 257 21.13 -0.63 31.03
C ASP A 257 21.94 -1.06 29.80
N PHE A 258 23.19 -1.47 30.04
CA PHE A 258 24.11 -1.93 29.00
C PHE A 258 24.03 -3.44 28.71
N LYS A 259 23.20 -4.21 29.44
CA LYS A 259 23.08 -5.66 29.23
C LYS A 259 22.66 -6.02 27.80
N PRO A 260 21.70 -5.31 27.17
CA PRO A 260 21.28 -5.63 25.81
C PRO A 260 22.41 -5.53 24.79
N ILE A 261 23.36 -4.61 24.98
CA ILE A 261 24.52 -4.46 24.08
C ILE A 261 25.29 -5.78 24.00
N ARG A 262 25.55 -6.40 25.16
CA ARG A 262 26.30 -7.66 25.25
C ARG A 262 25.50 -8.85 24.73
N GLN A 263 24.20 -8.86 24.98
CA GLN A 263 23.32 -9.95 24.58
C GLN A 263 23.05 -9.96 23.07
N ARG A 264 23.07 -8.79 22.42
CA ARG A 264 22.52 -8.61 21.07
C ARG A 264 23.52 -8.11 20.03
N SER A 265 24.76 -7.79 20.40
CA SER A 265 25.77 -7.33 19.42
C SER A 265 26.00 -8.34 18.29
N GLY A 266 25.94 -9.64 18.59
CA GLY A 266 26.06 -10.70 17.59
C GLY A 266 24.87 -10.73 16.63
N GLU A 267 23.65 -10.66 17.16
CA GLU A 267 22.41 -10.54 16.37
C GLU A 267 22.45 -9.30 15.47
N MET A 268 22.86 -8.15 16.03
CA MET A 268 22.97 -6.89 15.31
C MET A 268 23.96 -6.97 14.14
N ALA A 269 25.13 -7.59 14.34
CA ALA A 269 26.10 -7.81 13.28
C ALA A 269 25.56 -8.73 12.17
N LEU A 270 24.86 -9.81 12.53
CA LEU A 270 24.23 -10.71 11.54
C LEU A 270 23.15 -9.99 10.73
N LYS A 271 22.32 -9.17 11.37
CA LYS A 271 21.29 -8.38 10.68
C LYS A 271 21.89 -7.30 9.78
N ALA A 272 22.98 -6.64 10.19
CA ALA A 272 23.69 -5.70 9.33
C ALA A 272 24.21 -6.39 8.06
N MET A 273 24.85 -7.55 8.20
CA MET A 273 25.31 -8.35 7.06
C MET A 273 24.16 -8.81 6.16
N ALA A 274 23.01 -9.14 6.74
CA ALA A 274 21.82 -9.55 5.98
C ALA A 274 21.32 -8.41 5.08
N ILE A 275 21.37 -7.15 5.53
CA ILE A 275 21.02 -5.99 4.69
C ILE A 275 21.91 -5.94 3.45
N GLN A 276 23.23 -6.05 3.62
CA GLN A 276 24.19 -5.94 2.52
C GLN A 276 24.11 -7.13 1.53
N LYS A 277 23.77 -8.33 2.02
CA LYS A 277 23.60 -9.52 1.18
C LYS A 277 22.23 -9.61 0.51
N GLY A 278 21.23 -8.93 1.06
CA GLY A 278 19.86 -8.91 0.56
C GLY A 278 19.70 -8.04 -0.70
N LYS A 279 18.50 -8.06 -1.28
CA LYS A 279 18.14 -7.14 -2.37
C LYS A 279 17.93 -5.76 -1.77
N ILE A 280 18.86 -4.84 -2.04
CA ILE A 280 18.64 -3.40 -1.77
C ILE A 280 17.53 -2.92 -2.72
N PRO A 281 16.49 -2.24 -2.22
CA PRO A 281 15.44 -1.73 -3.08
C PRO A 281 16.00 -0.79 -4.14
N THR A 282 15.44 -0.85 -5.36
CA THR A 282 16.04 -0.21 -6.54
C THR A 282 16.21 1.29 -6.34
N THR A 283 15.23 1.96 -5.73
CA THR A 283 15.31 3.41 -5.48
C THR A 283 16.45 3.78 -4.52
N PHE A 284 16.78 2.91 -3.58
CA PHE A 284 17.82 3.17 -2.58
C PHE A 284 19.18 2.56 -2.93
N ASN A 285 19.33 1.90 -4.10
CA ASN A 285 20.59 1.29 -4.50
C ASN A 285 21.56 2.33 -5.09
N THR A 286 21.93 3.33 -4.30
CA THR A 286 22.86 4.41 -4.67
C THR A 286 24.26 4.19 -4.09
N PRO A 287 25.33 4.78 -4.64
CA PRO A 287 26.67 4.69 -4.07
C PRO A 287 26.74 5.13 -2.60
N GLU A 288 25.99 6.17 -2.22
CA GLU A 288 25.94 6.73 -0.87
C GLU A 288 25.30 5.76 0.12
N ILE A 289 24.17 5.14 -0.24
CA ILE A 289 23.53 4.10 0.58
C ILE A 289 24.45 2.89 0.70
N ASN A 290 25.04 2.42 -0.41
CA ASN A 290 25.95 1.27 -0.39
C ASN A 290 27.16 1.50 0.52
N LYS A 291 27.70 2.72 0.53
CA LYS A 291 28.75 3.12 1.46
C LYS A 291 28.26 3.11 2.90
N ALA A 292 27.12 3.75 3.18
CA ALA A 292 26.57 3.81 4.54
C ALA A 292 26.20 2.42 5.09
N LEU A 293 25.71 1.50 4.25
CA LEU A 293 25.48 0.10 4.60
C LEU A 293 26.79 -0.65 4.91
N SER A 294 27.86 -0.37 4.16
CA SER A 294 29.19 -0.94 4.45
C SER A 294 29.73 -0.43 5.79
N ASP A 295 29.55 0.86 6.08
CA ASP A 295 29.90 1.47 7.37
C ASP A 295 29.06 0.89 8.52
N LEU A 296 27.78 0.60 8.27
CA LEU A 296 26.88 -0.05 9.25
C LEU A 296 27.38 -1.45 9.61
N VAL A 297 27.74 -2.26 8.60
CA VAL A 297 28.30 -3.61 8.81
C VAL A 297 29.61 -3.53 9.60
N ALA A 298 30.53 -2.66 9.18
CA ALA A 298 31.82 -2.49 9.86
C ALA A 298 31.63 -2.04 11.32
N GLY A 299 30.71 -1.10 11.57
CA GLY A 299 30.39 -0.64 12.92
C GLY A 299 29.76 -1.74 13.79
N ALA A 300 28.82 -2.51 13.25
CA ALA A 300 28.18 -3.61 13.98
C ALA A 300 29.17 -4.73 14.32
N GLU A 301 30.05 -5.09 13.37
CA GLU A 301 31.13 -6.03 13.65
C GLU A 301 32.11 -5.52 14.70
N LYS A 302 32.48 -4.24 14.63
CA LYS A 302 33.39 -3.61 15.59
C LYS A 302 32.80 -3.65 16.99
N LEU A 303 31.52 -3.31 17.15
CA LEU A 303 30.79 -3.41 18.41
C LEU A 303 30.79 -4.86 18.93
N ASN A 304 30.47 -5.83 18.08
CA ASN A 304 30.46 -7.23 18.48
C ASN A 304 31.85 -7.74 18.91
N LYS A 305 32.91 -7.36 18.18
CA LYS A 305 34.31 -7.66 18.55
C LYS A 305 34.68 -7.02 19.90
N ALA A 306 34.18 -5.82 20.21
CA ALA A 306 34.40 -5.18 21.50
C ALA A 306 33.69 -5.91 22.64
N VAL A 307 32.46 -6.40 22.42
CA VAL A 307 31.73 -7.24 23.38
C VAL A 307 32.50 -8.53 23.66
N MET A 308 32.96 -9.25 22.63
CA MET A 308 33.74 -10.50 22.78
C MET A 308 35.06 -10.28 23.53
N LYS A 309 35.64 -9.08 23.44
CA LYS A 309 36.86 -8.69 24.18
C LYS A 309 36.57 -8.17 25.60
N ASN A 310 35.34 -8.31 26.08
CA ASN A 310 34.90 -7.84 27.41
C ASN A 310 35.25 -6.37 27.68
N LYS A 311 35.12 -5.50 26.67
CA LYS A 311 35.32 -4.06 26.83
C LYS A 311 34.34 -3.46 27.85
N LYS A 312 34.73 -2.33 28.47
CA LYS A 312 33.93 -1.62 29.47
C LYS A 312 32.65 -1.06 28.83
N ASP A 313 31.57 -0.98 29.61
CA ASP A 313 30.26 -0.54 29.11
C ASP A 313 30.31 0.85 28.48
N LYS A 314 31.10 1.78 29.03
CA LYS A 314 31.32 3.11 28.43
C LYS A 314 31.87 3.04 27.00
N GLU A 315 32.83 2.14 26.75
CA GLU A 315 33.41 1.94 25.40
C GLU A 315 32.40 1.29 24.45
N LEU A 316 31.60 0.35 24.96
CA LEU A 316 30.55 -0.31 24.17
C LEU A 316 29.45 0.67 23.78
N ASN A 317 29.02 1.52 24.71
CA ASN A 317 27.99 2.53 24.47
C ASN A 317 28.43 3.57 23.44
N GLN A 318 29.69 4.01 23.48
CA GLN A 318 30.25 4.91 22.46
C GLN A 318 30.21 4.29 21.05
N GLN A 319 30.52 2.99 20.92
CA GLN A 319 30.46 2.29 19.64
C GLN A 319 29.02 2.08 19.16
N LEU A 320 28.10 1.76 20.07
CA LEU A 320 26.68 1.65 19.77
C LEU A 320 26.10 2.99 19.30
N THR A 321 26.50 4.11 19.93
CA THR A 321 26.10 5.46 19.52
C THR A 321 26.58 5.78 18.12
N ALA A 322 27.86 5.56 17.83
CA ALA A 322 28.38 5.77 16.48
C ALA A 322 27.68 4.90 15.42
N LEU A 323 27.33 3.66 15.76
CA LEU A 323 26.59 2.77 14.87
C LEU A 323 25.14 3.25 14.64
N HIS A 324 24.50 3.76 15.69
CA HIS A 324 23.18 4.38 15.61
C HIS A 324 23.19 5.62 14.68
N ASP A 325 24.23 6.45 14.74
CA ASP A 325 24.37 7.62 13.84
C ASP A 325 24.52 7.22 12.37
N VAL A 326 25.25 6.13 12.08
CA VAL A 326 25.32 5.55 10.73
C VAL A 326 23.95 5.06 10.28
N PHE A 327 23.19 4.39 11.16
CA PHE A 327 21.83 3.96 10.84
C PHE A 327 20.91 5.15 10.52
N HIS A 328 21.00 6.26 11.26
CA HIS A 328 20.25 7.49 10.95
C HIS A 328 20.67 8.13 9.63
N THR A 329 21.95 8.05 9.27
CA THR A 329 22.43 8.48 7.95
C THR A 329 21.72 7.71 6.84
N ILE A 330 21.60 6.38 6.97
CA ILE A 330 20.84 5.55 6.02
C ILE A 330 19.37 5.98 5.99
N GLN A 331 18.73 6.18 7.15
CA GLN A 331 17.34 6.61 7.21
C GLN A 331 17.11 7.95 6.51
N GLY A 332 18.02 8.91 6.68
CA GLY A 332 17.99 10.22 6.01
C GLY A 332 18.13 10.10 4.51
N LEU A 333 19.09 9.29 4.03
CA LEU A 333 19.27 9.01 2.61
C LEU A 333 18.05 8.30 1.97
N CYS A 334 17.29 7.53 2.74
CA CYS A 334 16.04 6.90 2.28
C CYS A 334 14.81 7.81 2.40
N SER A 335 14.95 9.08 2.78
CA SER A 335 13.82 10.01 2.99
C SER A 335 13.74 11.11 1.93
N HIS A 336 14.59 11.04 0.89
CA HIS A 336 14.72 12.03 -0.18
C HIS A 336 14.53 11.40 -1.55
#